data_AF-A0A8S8YQ85-F1
#
_entry.id   AF-A0A8S8YQ85-F1
#
_cell.length_a   1.000
_cell.length_b   1.000
_cell.length_c   1.000
_cell.angle_alpha   90.00
_cell.angle_beta   90.00
_cell.angle_gamma   90.00
#
_symmetry.space_group_name_H-M   'P 1'
#
loop_
_entity.id
_entity.type
_entity.pdbx_description
1 polymer ?
#
loop_
_entity_poly.entity_id
_entity_poly.type
_entity_poly.pdbx_seq_one_letter_code
_entity_poly.pdbx_strand_id
1 'polypeptide(L)' 'MSLKFHAFQLLPGIGNAKAIQMVQKRGGSGWNSFEDVDDDCGIESVRLLAERYVKEMEDTAQTPRLLDLLVRIEQ' A
#
# COMPACT_ATOMS: atom_id res chain seq x y z
N MET A 1 13.63 9.04 -2.43
CA MET A 1 12.35 8.58 -1.85
C MET A 1 12.57 7.23 -1.17
N SER A 2 11.83 6.90 -0.11
CA SER A 2 12.04 5.68 0.68
C SER A 2 11.12 4.53 0.24
N LEU A 3 11.45 3.28 0.61
CA LEU A 3 10.58 2.12 0.36
C LEU A 3 9.17 2.30 0.94
N LYS A 4 9.05 2.94 2.11
CA LYS A 4 7.75 3.26 2.74
C LYS A 4 6.91 4.18 1.85
N PHE A 5 7.53 5.20 1.26
CA PHE A 5 6.85 6.13 0.35
C PHE A 5 6.32 5.39 -0.88
N HIS A 6 7.16 4.58 -1.52
CA HIS A 6 6.76 3.84 -2.71
C HIS A 6 5.66 2.82 -2.40
N ALA A 7 5.72 2.13 -1.26
CA ALA A 7 4.67 1.20 -0.84
C ALA A 7 3.29 1.88 -0.73
N PHE A 8 3.21 3.11 -0.22
CA PHE A 8 1.93 3.82 -0.14
C PHE A 8 1.40 4.28 -1.50
N GLN A 9 2.27 4.65 -2.45
CA GLN A 9 1.84 5.03 -3.81
C GLN A 9 1.20 3.88 -4.58
N LEU A 10 1.44 2.64 -4.16
CA LEU A 10 0.82 1.47 -4.77
C LEU A 10 -0.68 1.38 -4.49
N LEU A 11 -1.16 2.03 -3.43
CA LEU A 11 -2.56 2.04 -3.09
C LEU A 11 -3.36 2.91 -4.08
N PRO A 12 -4.51 2.42 -4.59
CA PRO A 12 -5.36 3.18 -5.50
C PRO A 12 -5.71 4.57 -4.95
N GLY A 13 -5.55 5.60 -5.78
CA GLY A 13 -5.88 6.98 -5.40
C GLY A 13 -4.85 7.68 -4.50
N ILE A 14 -3.77 7.02 -4.09
CA ILE A 14 -2.73 7.64 -3.26
C ILE A 14 -1.63 8.25 -4.13
N GLY A 15 -1.71 9.56 -4.37
CA GLY A 15 -0.68 10.35 -5.05
C GLY A 15 0.51 10.74 -4.15
N ASN A 16 1.52 11.38 -4.75
CA ASN A 16 2.80 11.70 -4.08
C ASN A 16 2.63 12.49 -2.78
N ALA A 17 1.81 13.54 -2.78
CA ALA A 17 1.59 14.37 -1.59
C ALA A 17 0.99 13.55 -0.43
N LYS A 18 0.03 12.67 -0.74
CA LYS A 18 -0.60 11.80 0.24
C LYS A 18 0.37 10.73 0.74
N ALA A 19 1.13 10.10 -0.15
CA ALA A 19 2.15 9.13 0.24
C ALA A 19 3.23 9.74 1.16
N ILE A 20 3.67 10.98 0.91
CA ILE A 20 4.59 11.70 1.83
C ILE A 20 3.94 11.88 3.20
N GLN A 21 2.69 12.35 3.24
CA GLN A 21 1.93 12.52 4.49
C GLN A 21 1.83 11.19 5.25
N MET A 22 1.51 10.09 4.57
CA MET A 22 1.38 8.76 5.19
C MET A 22 2.70 8.27 5.77
N VAL A 23 3.84 8.51 5.09
CA VAL A 23 5.16 8.18 5.66
C VAL A 23 5.44 8.96 6.94
N GLN A 24 5.08 10.24 6.97
CA GLN A 24 5.26 11.08 8.16
C GLN A 24 4.40 10.60 9.32
N LYS A 25 3.11 10.31 9.08
CA LYS A 25 2.18 9.81 10.10
C LYS A 25 2.56 8.42 10.62
N ARG A 26 2.97 7.52 9.72
CA ARG A 26 3.46 6.18 10.09
C ARG A 26 4.65 6.24 11.06
N GLY A 27 5.54 7.22 10.88
CA GLY A 27 6.77 7.33 11.65
C GLY A 27 7.65 6.06 11.65
N GLY A 28 8.40 5.88 12.73
CA GLY A 28 9.24 4.71 12.97
C GLY A 28 8.39 3.47 13.28
N SER A 29 7.51 3.60 14.28
CA SER A 29 6.75 2.51 14.90
C SER A 29 5.64 1.93 14.03
N GLY A 30 5.08 2.71 13.10
CA GLY A 30 3.90 2.29 12.35
C GLY A 30 2.62 2.33 13.19
N TRP A 31 1.60 1.63 12.69
CA TRP A 31 0.27 1.50 13.30
C TRP A 31 0.04 0.07 13.78
N ASN A 32 -0.85 -0.11 14.75
CA ASN A 32 -1.16 -1.42 15.33
C ASN A 32 -2.48 -2.00 14.81
N SER A 33 -3.31 -1.18 14.18
CA SER A 33 -4.60 -1.57 13.62
C SER A 33 -4.85 -0.85 12.28
N PHE A 34 -5.84 -1.32 11.51
CA PHE A 34 -6.24 -0.62 10.29
C PHE A 34 -7.02 0.67 10.61
N GLU A 35 -7.77 0.65 11.70
CA GLU A 35 -8.49 1.80 12.23
C GLU A 35 -7.53 2.96 12.54
N ASP A 36 -6.37 2.70 13.13
CA ASP A 36 -5.34 3.72 13.34
C ASP A 36 -4.86 4.33 12.02
N VAL A 37 -4.71 3.51 10.97
CA VAL A 37 -4.30 3.99 9.63
C VAL A 37 -5.39 4.87 9.03
N ASP A 38 -6.64 4.43 9.16
CA ASP A 38 -7.81 5.08 8.58
C ASP A 38 -8.05 6.44 9.24
N ASP A 39 -7.98 6.51 10.58
CA ASP A 39 -8.13 7.73 11.35
C ASP A 39 -6.97 8.71 11.08
N ASP A 40 -5.73 8.22 11.10
CA ASP A 40 -4.58 9.08 10.82
C ASP A 40 -4.57 9.55 9.37
N CYS A 41 -4.84 8.68 8.41
CA CYS A 41 -4.66 9.03 7.00
C CYS A 41 -5.94 9.53 6.35
N GLY A 42 -7.11 9.40 6.96
CA GLY A 42 -8.40 9.73 6.35
C GLY A 42 -8.64 8.91 5.08
N ILE A 43 -8.43 7.60 5.15
CA ILE A 43 -8.59 6.64 4.05
C ILE A 43 -9.33 5.39 4.56
N GLU A 44 -9.67 4.49 3.64
CA GLU A 44 -10.18 3.14 3.96
C GLU A 44 -9.10 2.10 3.60
N SER A 45 -8.13 1.92 4.48
CA SER A 45 -6.90 1.15 4.24
C SER A 45 -7.20 -0.28 3.81
N VAL A 46 -8.15 -0.96 4.48
CA VAL A 46 -8.56 -2.33 4.13
C VAL A 46 -9.10 -2.40 2.70
N ARG A 47 -9.98 -1.47 2.32
CA ARG A 47 -10.55 -1.42 0.96
C ARG A 47 -9.45 -1.18 -0.07
N LEU A 48 -8.57 -0.20 0.17
CA LEU A 48 -7.48 0.12 -0.75
C LEU A 48 -6.47 -1.02 -0.92
N LEU A 49 -6.18 -1.75 0.16
CA LEU A 49 -5.35 -2.95 0.11
C LEU A 49 -6.01 -4.07 -0.68
N ALA A 50 -7.31 -4.31 -0.49
CA ALA A 50 -8.06 -5.31 -1.25
C ALA A 50 -8.11 -4.94 -2.75
N GLU A 51 -8.40 -3.68 -3.08
CA GLU A 51 -8.39 -3.20 -4.47
C GLU A 51 -7.01 -3.32 -5.11
N ARG A 52 -5.95 -3.02 -4.36
CA ARG A 52 -4.57 -3.24 -4.82
C ARG A 52 -4.34 -4.72 -5.13
N TYR A 53 -4.77 -5.61 -4.24
CA TYR A 53 -4.59 -7.05 -4.41
C TYR A 53 -5.31 -7.59 -5.65
N VAL A 54 -6.57 -7.17 -5.87
CA VAL A 54 -7.33 -7.51 -7.08
C VAL A 54 -6.63 -7.00 -8.34
N LYS A 55 -6.15 -5.75 -8.33
CA LYS A 55 -5.40 -5.19 -9.48
C LYS A 55 -4.14 -6.00 -9.81
N GLU A 56 -3.42 -6.48 -8.80
CA GLU A 56 -2.26 -7.33 -9.04
C GLU A 56 -2.63 -8.69 -9.64
N MET A 57 -3.85 -9.20 -9.41
CA MET A 57 -4.35 -10.44 -10.04
C MET A 57 -4.75 -10.20 -11.50
N GLU A 58 -5.31 -9.03 -11.80
CA GLU A 58 -5.79 -8.67 -13.13
C GLU A 58 -4.65 -8.23 -14.07
N ASP A 59 -3.62 -7.58 -13.54
CA ASP A 59 -2.51 -7.01 -14.31
C ASP A 59 -1.15 -7.33 -13.67
N THR A 60 -0.37 -8.17 -14.35
CA THR A 60 0.98 -8.58 -13.91
C THR A 60 2.03 -7.49 -14.07
N ALA A 61 1.74 -6.39 -14.78
CA ALA A 61 2.65 -5.25 -14.91
C ALA A 61 2.69 -4.37 -13.65
N GLN A 62 1.76 -4.56 -12.70
CA GLN A 62 1.65 -3.77 -11.46
C GLN A 62 2.79 -4.04 -10.47
N THR A 63 4.02 -3.63 -10.78
CA THR A 63 5.19 -3.89 -9.94
C THR A 63 5.40 -2.81 -8.85
N PRO A 64 5.89 -3.18 -7.65
CA PRO A 64 6.08 -4.54 -7.13
C PRO A 64 4.76 -5.22 -6.78
N ARG A 65 4.69 -6.55 -6.92
CA ARG A 65 3.50 -7.37 -6.63
C ARG A 65 3.71 -8.19 -5.37
N LEU A 66 2.78 -8.11 -4.43
CA LEU A 66 2.75 -9.00 -3.27
C LEU A 66 2.43 -10.43 -3.70
N LEU A 67 1.63 -10.60 -4.75
CA LEU A 67 1.30 -11.92 -5.29
C LEU A 67 2.53 -12.74 -5.67
N ASP A 68 3.55 -12.12 -6.27
CA ASP A 68 4.77 -12.82 -6.70
C ASP A 68 5.64 -13.29 -5.51
N LEU A 69 5.45 -12.68 -4.33
CA LEU A 69 6.12 -13.11 -3.10
C LEU A 69 5.40 -14.28 -2.41
N LEU A 70 4.08 -14.37 -2.58
CA LEU A 70 3.23 -15.35 -1.89
C LEU A 70 2.98 -16.60 -2.75
N VAL A 71 2.77 -16.41 -4.04
CA VAL A 71 2.55 -17.47 -5.01
C VAL A 71 3.83 -17.62 -5.79
N ARG A 72 4.64 -18.63 -5.47
CA ARG A 72 5.81 -18.99 -6.29
C ARG A 72 5.30 -19.51 -7.62
N ILE A 73 5.09 -18.63 -8.57
CA ILE A 73 4.95 -19.01 -9.97
C ILE A 73 6.38 -19.34 -10.41
N GLU A 74 6.67 -20.61 -10.68
CA GLU A 74 7.96 -21.01 -11.23
C GLU A 74 8.24 -20.16 -12.49
N GLN A 75 9.41 -19.51 -12.53
CA GLN A 75 9.87 -18.74 -13.68
C GLN A 75 10.31 -19.65 -14.82
#